data_AF-A0A7S1SZ82-F1
#
_entry.id   AF-A0A7S1SZ82-F1
#
_cell.length_a   1.000
_cell.length_b   1.000
_cell.length_c   1.000
_cell.angle_alpha   90.00
_cell.angle_beta   90.00
_cell.angle_gamma   90.00
#
_symmetry.space_group_name_H-M   'P 1'
#
loop_
_entity.id
_entity.type
_entity.pdbx_description
1 polymer ?
#
loop_
_entity_poly.entity_id
_entity_poly.type
_entity_poly.pdbx_seq_one_letter_code
_entity_poly.pdbx_strand_id
1 'polypeptide(L)'
;GTKRIDPLAKQGKIHREYAPLNNRVMELRKVCNHPLLSYPPLDMYPVDLVRKCGKMMVLDRILVKLFHTPHRVLLFSTMTKLLDVMENYLRWRQVDGPNGKQLMKFARIDGSTALEDREEAIQEFRRPDSETFIFLLSIRAAGRGLNLQTSDTVIIFDPDHNPKNEEQAIARSHRIGQTKEVQVMFMESVPEAPPEAIAAAQPPPSERGSAPPDKLYADSIESLIRNTIQKMKIDMANEVIDAGRFDGQTTNEERKQTLESLLQDEDRNAKAKNEVPDFPALNRMLGRNQEEVELFDRLDRELQWPEPEGEDAIPDWL
;
A
#
# COMPACT_ATOMS: atom_id res chain seq x y z
N GLY A 1 10.16 -19.98 11.75
CA GLY A 1 9.16 -20.10 10.67
C GLY A 1 7.79 -20.26 11.32
N THR A 2 6.80 -19.51 10.84
CA THR A 2 5.42 -19.63 11.33
C THR A 2 4.89 -21.01 10.91
N LYS A 3 4.53 -21.87 11.88
CA LYS A 3 3.98 -23.21 11.61
C LYS A 3 2.53 -23.08 11.15
N ARG A 4 2.14 -23.87 10.14
CA ARG A 4 0.80 -23.91 9.55
C ARG A 4 -0.23 -24.43 10.57
N ILE A 5 -1.47 -23.93 10.47
CA ILE A 5 -2.64 -24.50 11.14
C ILE A 5 -3.40 -25.27 10.05
N ASP A 6 -3.58 -26.59 10.25
CA ASP A 6 -4.52 -27.39 9.45
C ASP A 6 -5.81 -27.57 10.27
N PRO A 7 -6.91 -27.00 9.80
CA PRO A 7 -8.21 -27.02 10.46
C PRO A 7 -9.15 -28.15 10.00
N LEU A 8 -8.79 -28.88 8.94
CA LEU A 8 -9.57 -30.02 8.41
C LEU A 8 -9.04 -31.38 8.88
N ALA A 9 -8.05 -31.39 9.77
CA ALA A 9 -7.45 -32.61 10.29
C ALA A 9 -8.44 -33.41 11.17
N LYS A 10 -9.00 -34.48 10.60
CA LYS A 10 -9.81 -35.48 11.32
C LYS A 10 -9.05 -36.02 12.53
N GLN A 11 -9.78 -36.22 13.64
CA GLN A 11 -9.35 -36.57 15.02
C GLN A 11 -8.49 -37.85 15.18
N GLY A 12 -7.38 -37.97 14.46
CA GLY A 12 -6.37 -39.02 14.64
C GLY A 12 -5.27 -38.56 15.58
N LYS A 13 -4.84 -39.45 16.49
CA LYS A 13 -3.77 -39.22 17.47
C LYS A 13 -2.42 -38.94 16.78
N ILE A 14 -2.15 -37.69 16.42
CA ILE A 14 -0.82 -37.20 16.10
C ILE A 14 -0.44 -36.16 17.15
N HIS A 15 0.78 -36.28 17.66
CA HIS A 15 1.34 -35.45 18.72
C HIS A 15 1.16 -33.96 18.38
N ARG A 16 0.38 -33.26 19.21
CA ARG A 16 0.00 -31.84 19.04
C ARG A 16 1.25 -30.97 19.13
N GLU A 17 1.75 -30.44 18.02
CA GLU A 17 2.77 -29.38 18.03
C GLU A 17 2.18 -28.04 17.56
N TYR A 18 1.18 -27.55 18.29
CA TYR A 18 0.75 -26.16 18.15
C TYR A 18 1.69 -25.29 18.97
N ALA A 19 2.42 -24.38 18.32
CA ALA A 19 3.18 -23.35 19.03
C ALA A 19 2.25 -22.16 19.33
N PRO A 20 2.23 -21.62 20.56
CA PRO A 20 1.45 -20.44 20.88
C PRO A 20 1.83 -19.25 19.96
N LEU A 21 0.83 -18.44 19.59
CA LEU A 21 1.00 -17.18 18.84
C LEU A 21 1.74 -16.16 19.70
N ASN A 22 3.07 -16.29 19.78
CA ASN A 22 3.91 -15.44 20.60
C ASN A 22 4.00 -14.00 20.06
N ASN A 23 3.68 -13.77 18.78
CA ASN A 23 3.73 -12.45 18.14
C ASN A 23 2.45 -12.15 17.33
N ARG A 24 1.36 -11.89 18.05
CA ARG A 24 0.03 -11.60 17.46
C ARG A 24 0.06 -10.41 16.50
N VAL A 25 0.77 -9.35 16.83
CA VAL A 25 0.88 -8.14 15.99
C VAL A 25 1.48 -8.49 14.63
N MET A 26 2.54 -9.30 14.60
CA MET A 26 3.19 -9.68 13.34
C MET A 26 2.29 -10.54 12.46
N GLU A 27 1.55 -11.49 13.04
CA GLU A 27 0.64 -12.33 12.28
C GLU A 27 -0.56 -11.54 11.75
N LEU A 28 -1.10 -10.58 12.52
CA LEU A 28 -2.13 -9.66 12.03
C LEU A 28 -1.62 -8.80 10.86
N ARG A 29 -0.40 -8.25 10.97
CA ARG A 29 0.23 -7.49 9.88
C ARG A 29 0.38 -8.32 8.61
N LYS A 30 0.76 -9.60 8.74
CA LYS A 30 0.86 -10.50 7.59
C LYS A 30 -0.49 -10.72 6.92
N VAL A 31 -1.56 -10.94 7.69
CA VAL A 31 -2.91 -11.13 7.15
C VAL A 31 -3.40 -9.87 6.44
N CYS A 32 -3.19 -8.68 7.03
CA CYS A 32 -3.50 -7.40 6.38
C CYS A 32 -2.73 -7.19 5.07
N ASN A 33 -1.52 -7.75 4.96
CA ASN A 33 -0.72 -7.67 3.74
C ASN A 33 -1.17 -8.66 2.67
N HIS A 34 -1.18 -9.95 3.00
CA HIS A 34 -1.69 -11.00 2.14
C HIS A 34 -1.89 -12.32 2.94
N PRO A 35 -3.03 -13.02 2.82
CA PRO A 35 -3.27 -14.28 3.55
C PRO A 35 -2.18 -15.35 3.39
N LEU A 36 -1.59 -15.46 2.19
CA LEU A 36 -0.42 -16.31 1.89
C LEU A 36 0.76 -16.20 2.84
N LEU A 37 0.97 -15.03 3.45
CA LEU A 37 2.10 -14.82 4.35
C LEU A 37 1.95 -15.61 5.65
N SER A 38 0.71 -15.95 6.01
CA SER A 38 0.37 -16.74 7.20
C SER A 38 -0.06 -18.17 6.81
N TYR A 39 -0.89 -18.29 5.77
CA TYR A 39 -1.52 -19.55 5.36
C TYR A 39 -1.45 -19.73 3.83
N PRO A 40 -0.32 -20.21 3.28
CA PRO A 40 -0.27 -20.61 1.89
C PRO A 40 -1.14 -21.85 1.67
N PRO A 41 -2.26 -21.76 0.91
CA PRO A 41 -3.10 -22.92 0.65
C PRO A 41 -2.34 -23.94 -0.20
N LEU A 42 -2.78 -25.20 -0.12
CA LEU A 42 -2.14 -26.31 -0.83
C LEU A 42 -2.33 -26.19 -2.35
N ASP A 43 -3.50 -25.71 -2.77
CA ASP A 43 -3.85 -25.44 -4.15
C ASP A 43 -4.14 -23.94 -4.30
N MET A 44 -3.23 -23.22 -4.96
CA MET A 44 -3.42 -21.81 -5.28
C MET A 44 -3.32 -21.60 -6.79
N TYR A 45 -4.37 -21.03 -7.37
CA TYR A 45 -4.28 -20.50 -8.72
C TYR A 45 -3.71 -19.08 -8.67
N PRO A 46 -2.92 -18.64 -9.66
CA PRO A 46 -2.34 -17.30 -9.64
C PRO A 46 -3.37 -16.16 -9.53
N VAL A 47 -4.61 -16.37 -9.99
CA VAL A 47 -5.71 -15.40 -9.84
C VAL A 47 -6.08 -15.15 -8.37
N ASP A 48 -5.86 -16.13 -7.50
CA ASP A 48 -6.17 -16.03 -6.07
C ASP A 48 -5.25 -15.05 -5.34
N LEU A 49 -4.08 -14.72 -5.93
CA LEU A 49 -3.21 -13.64 -5.44
C LEU A 49 -3.94 -12.29 -5.40
N VAL A 50 -4.95 -12.12 -6.26
CA VAL A 50 -5.77 -10.91 -6.31
C VAL A 50 -7.08 -11.13 -5.56
N ARG A 51 -7.82 -12.20 -5.88
CA ARG A 51 -9.20 -12.40 -5.41
C ARG A 51 -9.33 -12.58 -3.90
N LYS A 52 -8.29 -13.09 -3.23
CA LYS A 52 -8.28 -13.36 -1.77
C LYS A 52 -7.69 -12.22 -0.94
N CYS A 53 -7.32 -11.09 -1.55
CA CYS A 53 -6.67 -9.99 -0.85
C CYS A 53 -7.17 -8.62 -1.34
N GLY A 54 -7.90 -7.89 -0.49
CA GLY A 54 -8.47 -6.59 -0.84
C GLY A 54 -7.42 -5.56 -1.30
N LYS A 55 -6.25 -5.51 -0.64
CA LYS A 55 -5.13 -4.67 -1.10
C LYS A 55 -4.67 -5.02 -2.50
N MET A 56 -4.58 -6.31 -2.83
CA MET A 56 -4.18 -6.75 -4.16
C MET A 56 -5.23 -6.46 -5.23
N MET A 57 -6.52 -6.48 -4.89
CA MET A 57 -7.57 -6.07 -5.83
C MET A 57 -7.46 -4.60 -6.23
N VAL A 58 -7.24 -3.73 -5.25
CA VAL A 58 -7.05 -2.29 -5.50
C VAL A 58 -5.73 -2.07 -6.24
N LEU A 59 -4.65 -2.74 -5.80
CA LEU A 59 -3.34 -2.63 -6.44
C LEU A 59 -3.37 -3.13 -7.90
N ASP A 60 -4.06 -4.23 -8.21
CA ASP A 60 -4.19 -4.75 -9.58
C ASP A 60 -4.79 -3.69 -10.50
N ARG A 61 -5.88 -3.04 -10.07
CA ARG A 61 -6.50 -1.95 -10.83
C ARG A 61 -5.56 -0.77 -11.01
N ILE A 62 -4.89 -0.34 -9.95
CA ILE A 62 -3.93 0.77 -10.01
C ILE A 62 -2.79 0.45 -10.99
N LEU A 63 -2.15 -0.70 -10.86
CA LEU A 63 -1.00 -1.07 -11.70
C LEU A 63 -1.39 -1.26 -13.15
N VAL A 64 -2.54 -1.89 -13.43
CA VAL A 64 -3.04 -2.03 -14.81
C VAL A 64 -3.31 -0.66 -15.44
N LYS A 65 -3.97 0.25 -14.70
CA LYS A 65 -4.25 1.62 -15.17
C LYS A 65 -2.97 2.41 -15.43
N LEU A 66 -2.03 2.38 -14.49
CA LEU A 66 -0.74 3.05 -14.61
C LEU A 66 0.15 2.46 -15.71
N PHE A 67 -0.02 1.18 -16.08
CA PHE A 67 0.71 0.56 -17.19
C PHE A 67 0.24 1.07 -18.56
N HIS A 68 -1.03 1.48 -18.67
CA HIS A 68 -1.58 2.07 -19.90
C HIS A 68 -1.24 3.56 -20.06
N THR A 69 -0.56 4.15 -19.08
CA THR A 69 -0.11 5.54 -19.07
C THR A 69 1.41 5.59 -18.89
N PRO A 70 2.08 6.72 -19.21
CA PRO A 70 3.54 6.79 -19.15
C PRO A 70 4.05 6.99 -17.71
N HIS A 71 3.60 6.18 -16.75
CA HIS A 71 4.02 6.24 -15.34
C HIS A 71 4.95 5.09 -14.97
N ARG A 72 5.82 5.33 -13.99
CA ARG A 72 6.70 4.31 -13.41
C ARG A 72 6.51 4.26 -11.90
N VAL A 73 6.46 3.04 -11.39
CA VAL A 73 6.03 2.77 -10.01
C VAL A 73 7.20 2.31 -9.15
N LEU A 74 7.35 2.89 -7.95
CA LEU A 74 8.11 2.30 -6.86
C LEU A 74 7.13 1.69 -5.86
N LEU A 75 7.26 0.40 -5.57
CA LEU A 75 6.47 -0.26 -4.55
C LEU A 75 7.37 -0.65 -3.38
N PHE A 76 7.05 -0.11 -2.21
CA PHE A 76 7.78 -0.33 -0.98
C PHE A 76 7.01 -1.25 -0.03
N SER A 77 7.71 -2.18 0.59
CA SER A 77 7.17 -3.04 1.66
C SER A 77 8.18 -3.25 2.79
N THR A 78 7.71 -3.46 4.02
CA THR A 78 8.58 -3.90 5.12
C THR A 78 8.88 -5.41 5.07
N MET A 79 8.03 -6.20 4.39
CA MET A 79 8.11 -7.66 4.36
C MET A 79 8.65 -8.17 3.02
N THR A 80 9.85 -8.76 3.01
CA THR A 80 10.42 -9.35 1.78
C THR A 80 9.59 -10.51 1.24
N LYS A 81 8.89 -11.25 2.12
CA LYS A 81 7.97 -12.31 1.70
C LYS A 81 6.76 -11.79 0.92
N LEU A 82 6.33 -10.55 1.17
CA LEU A 82 5.31 -9.91 0.33
C LEU A 82 5.88 -9.60 -1.06
N LEU A 83 7.15 -9.20 -1.16
CA LEU A 83 7.80 -8.99 -2.46
C LEU A 83 7.83 -10.28 -3.28
N ASP A 84 8.06 -11.44 -2.65
CA ASP A 84 7.93 -12.76 -3.34
C ASP A 84 6.51 -12.96 -3.93
N VAL A 85 5.46 -12.54 -3.20
CA VAL A 85 4.06 -12.57 -3.67
C VAL A 85 3.84 -11.59 -4.83
N MET A 86 4.40 -10.37 -4.75
CA MET A 86 4.32 -9.39 -5.83
C MET A 86 5.01 -9.88 -7.11
N GLU A 87 6.17 -10.54 -7.01
CA GLU A 87 6.86 -11.10 -8.16
C GLU A 87 6.03 -12.18 -8.85
N ASN A 88 5.39 -13.06 -8.08
CA ASN A 88 4.49 -14.08 -8.63
C ASN A 88 3.29 -13.44 -9.33
N TYR A 89 2.71 -12.38 -8.74
CA TYR A 89 1.64 -11.61 -9.36
C TYR A 89 2.10 -10.98 -10.69
N LEU A 90 3.25 -10.28 -10.72
CA LEU A 90 3.75 -9.60 -11.93
C LEU A 90 4.18 -10.57 -13.04
N ARG A 91 4.63 -11.78 -12.69
CA ARG A 91 4.93 -12.85 -13.66
C ARG A 91 3.68 -13.49 -14.25
N TRP A 92 2.57 -13.47 -13.52
CA TRP A 92 1.30 -14.03 -13.98
C TRP A 92 0.44 -13.00 -14.71
N ARG A 93 0.35 -11.78 -14.19
CA ARG A 93 -0.59 -10.77 -14.66
C ARG A 93 -0.13 -10.22 -16.00
N GLN A 94 -0.83 -10.65 -17.04
CA GLN A 94 -0.72 -10.07 -18.37
C GLN A 94 -1.76 -8.96 -18.57
N VAL A 95 -1.34 -7.90 -19.24
CA VAL A 95 -2.17 -6.75 -19.60
C VAL A 95 -2.18 -6.57 -21.10
N ASP A 96 -3.27 -6.04 -21.63
CA ASP A 96 -3.36 -5.74 -23.05
C ASP A 96 -2.43 -4.56 -23.38
N GLY A 97 -1.71 -4.70 -24.48
CA GLY A 97 -0.80 -3.68 -25.00
C GLY A 97 -0.90 -3.58 -26.52
N PRO A 98 -0.15 -2.65 -27.14
CA PRO A 98 -0.23 -2.39 -28.59
C PRO A 98 0.04 -3.62 -29.45
N ASN A 99 0.84 -4.56 -28.92
CA ASN A 99 1.27 -5.79 -29.61
C ASN A 99 0.61 -7.05 -29.02
N GLY A 100 -0.56 -6.92 -28.38
CA GLY A 100 -1.24 -7.99 -27.67
C GLY A 100 -0.87 -8.03 -26.19
N LYS A 101 -0.97 -9.21 -25.55
CA LYS A 101 -0.72 -9.35 -24.12
C LYS A 101 0.75 -9.16 -23.76
N GLN A 102 1.01 -8.31 -22.77
CA GLN A 102 2.34 -7.98 -22.27
C GLN A 102 2.42 -8.20 -20.76
N LEU A 103 3.64 -8.50 -20.28
CA LEU A 103 3.94 -8.59 -18.85
C LEU A 103 4.48 -7.25 -18.36
N MET A 104 4.09 -6.88 -17.14
CA MET A 104 4.67 -5.74 -16.45
C MET A 104 6.10 -6.07 -16.02
N LYS A 105 7.11 -5.55 -16.74
CA LYS A 105 8.50 -5.78 -16.35
C LYS A 105 8.81 -5.09 -15.03
N PHE A 106 9.57 -5.78 -14.19
CA PHE A 106 9.89 -5.31 -12.86
C PHE A 106 11.35 -5.58 -12.49
N ALA A 107 11.83 -4.80 -11.53
CA ALA A 107 13.10 -5.04 -10.85
C ALA A 107 12.83 -5.16 -9.34
N ARG A 108 13.72 -5.85 -8.61
CA ARG A 108 13.61 -6.01 -7.15
C ARG A 108 14.93 -5.72 -6.46
N ILE A 109 14.89 -4.95 -5.38
CA ILE A 109 16.00 -4.78 -4.45
C ILE A 109 15.52 -5.01 -3.02
N ASP A 110 16.20 -5.93 -2.33
CA ASP A 110 16.06 -6.11 -0.89
C ASP A 110 17.41 -6.22 -0.18
N GLY A 111 17.41 -6.68 1.07
CA GLY A 111 18.63 -6.79 1.89
C GLY A 111 19.57 -7.92 1.45
N SER A 112 19.12 -8.83 0.59
CA SER A 112 19.92 -9.95 0.07
C SER A 112 20.53 -9.68 -1.31
N THR A 113 20.08 -8.63 -2.01
CA THR A 113 20.60 -8.25 -3.33
C THR A 113 22.05 -7.76 -3.23
N ALA A 114 22.94 -8.28 -4.07
CA ALA A 114 24.34 -7.84 -4.13
C ALA A 114 24.45 -6.37 -4.56
N LEU A 115 25.56 -5.71 -4.21
CA LEU A 115 25.76 -4.30 -4.53
C LEU A 115 25.84 -4.05 -6.05
N GLU A 116 26.47 -4.96 -6.78
CA GLU A 116 26.63 -4.91 -8.24
C GLU A 116 25.27 -5.03 -8.93
N ASP A 117 24.50 -6.09 -8.61
CA ASP A 117 23.14 -6.28 -9.13
C ASP A 117 22.21 -5.10 -8.80
N ARG A 118 22.37 -4.52 -7.61
CA ARG A 118 21.63 -3.32 -7.20
C ARG A 118 21.94 -2.16 -8.15
N GLU A 119 23.21 -1.89 -8.42
CA GLU A 119 23.61 -0.77 -9.28
C GLU A 119 23.13 -0.97 -10.72
N GLU A 120 23.25 -2.19 -11.25
CA GLU A 120 22.74 -2.55 -12.58
C GLU A 120 21.23 -2.33 -12.70
N ALA A 121 20.44 -2.85 -11.74
CA ALA A 121 18.99 -2.69 -11.75
C ALA A 121 18.55 -1.22 -11.67
N ILE A 122 19.29 -0.39 -10.92
CA ILE A 122 19.02 1.05 -10.84
C ILE A 122 19.37 1.75 -12.15
N GLN A 123 20.51 1.43 -12.75
CA GLN A 123 20.93 2.02 -14.02
C GLN A 123 19.93 1.70 -15.12
N GLU A 124 19.49 0.44 -15.20
CA GLU A 124 18.45 0.01 -16.12
C GLU A 124 17.16 0.80 -15.91
N PHE A 125 16.64 0.88 -14.67
CA PHE A 125 15.40 1.60 -14.37
C PHE A 125 15.46 3.11 -14.67
N ARG A 126 16.65 3.72 -14.65
CA ARG A 126 16.85 5.14 -15.00
C ARG A 126 16.83 5.39 -16.50
N ARG A 127 17.03 4.38 -17.34
CA ARG A 127 17.08 4.59 -18.78
C ARG A 127 15.74 5.15 -19.28
N PRO A 128 15.73 6.18 -20.16
CA PRO A 128 14.50 6.73 -20.72
C PRO A 128 13.69 5.68 -21.49
N ASP A 129 14.37 4.75 -22.15
CA ASP A 129 13.82 3.64 -22.91
C ASP A 129 13.66 2.35 -22.08
N SER A 130 13.88 2.39 -20.76
CA SER A 130 13.68 1.20 -19.93
C SER A 130 12.23 0.75 -20.01
N GLU A 131 12.08 -0.54 -20.29
CA GLU A 131 10.79 -1.23 -20.25
C GLU A 131 10.40 -1.60 -18.81
N THR A 132 11.28 -1.38 -17.82
CA THR A 132 11.00 -1.67 -16.41
C THR A 132 9.94 -0.69 -15.89
N PHE A 133 8.74 -1.22 -15.66
CA PHE A 133 7.57 -0.46 -15.24
C PHE A 133 7.54 -0.23 -13.72
N ILE A 134 7.85 -1.27 -12.95
CA ILE A 134 7.73 -1.27 -11.49
C ILE A 134 9.02 -1.72 -10.79
N PHE A 135 9.41 -1.02 -9.73
CA PHE A 135 10.54 -1.38 -8.89
C PHE A 135 10.05 -1.80 -7.50
N LEU A 136 10.23 -3.07 -7.16
CA LEU A 136 9.92 -3.66 -5.86
C LEU A 136 11.08 -3.42 -4.88
N LEU A 137 10.79 -2.74 -3.77
CA LEU A 137 11.80 -2.28 -2.83
C LEU A 137 11.41 -2.68 -1.41
N SER A 138 12.33 -3.32 -0.68
CA SER A 138 12.15 -3.40 0.78
C SER A 138 12.51 -2.05 1.41
N ILE A 139 11.64 -1.52 2.27
CA ILE A 139 11.80 -0.20 2.91
C ILE A 139 13.16 -0.08 3.59
N ARG A 140 13.60 -1.13 4.29
CA ARG A 140 14.89 -1.15 4.98
C ARG A 140 16.09 -1.14 4.05
N ALA A 141 16.02 -1.84 2.92
CA ALA A 141 17.11 -1.86 1.95
C ALA A 141 17.19 -0.55 1.13
N ALA A 142 16.06 0.14 0.99
CA ALA A 142 15.96 1.41 0.27
C ALA A 142 16.52 2.62 1.05
N GLY A 143 16.77 2.49 2.36
CA GLY A 143 17.39 3.56 3.17
C GLY A 143 18.78 3.98 2.68
N ARG A 144 19.52 3.08 2.02
CA ARG A 144 20.83 3.39 1.39
C ARG A 144 20.62 4.20 0.11
N GLY A 145 21.44 5.22 -0.16
CA GLY A 145 21.27 6.30 -1.16
C GLY A 145 20.94 5.96 -2.63
N LEU A 146 19.84 5.27 -2.91
CA LEU A 146 19.30 5.02 -4.24
C LEU A 146 18.83 6.34 -4.90
N ASN A 147 19.17 6.55 -6.17
CA ASN A 147 18.62 7.65 -6.97
C ASN A 147 17.62 7.08 -7.99
N LEU A 148 16.31 7.31 -7.80
CA LEU A 148 15.22 6.70 -8.58
C LEU A 148 14.26 7.78 -9.13
N GLN A 149 14.83 8.90 -9.56
CA GLN A 149 14.09 10.12 -9.96
C GLN A 149 13.15 9.92 -11.16
N THR A 150 13.29 8.82 -11.92
CA THR A 150 12.48 8.52 -13.10
C THR A 150 11.09 8.00 -12.77
N SER A 151 10.85 7.57 -11.52
CA SER A 151 9.53 7.17 -11.05
C SER A 151 8.74 8.34 -10.50
N ASP A 152 7.47 8.38 -10.88
CA ASP A 152 6.51 9.42 -10.53
C ASP A 152 5.34 8.89 -9.68
N THR A 153 5.25 7.58 -9.46
CA THR A 153 4.29 6.99 -8.52
C THR A 153 5.02 6.18 -7.46
N VAL A 154 4.71 6.42 -6.19
CA VAL A 154 5.27 5.70 -5.03
C VAL A 154 4.12 5.06 -4.26
N ILE A 155 4.19 3.73 -4.07
CA ILE A 155 3.22 2.95 -3.31
C ILE A 155 3.90 2.40 -2.06
N ILE A 156 3.41 2.78 -0.89
CA ILE A 156 3.80 2.19 0.40
C ILE A 156 2.75 1.13 0.74
N PHE A 157 3.08 -0.14 0.50
CA PHE A 157 2.11 -1.23 0.64
C PHE A 157 1.76 -1.52 2.11
N ASP A 158 2.74 -1.42 3.00
CA ASP A 158 2.56 -1.65 4.43
C ASP A 158 3.43 -0.69 5.26
N PRO A 159 2.92 -0.21 6.41
CA PRO A 159 3.58 0.84 7.16
C PRO A 159 4.84 0.33 7.88
N ASP A 160 5.90 1.14 7.91
CA ASP A 160 7.08 0.93 8.74
C ASP A 160 6.96 1.71 10.04
N HIS A 161 7.22 1.05 11.17
CA HIS A 161 7.11 1.69 12.50
C HIS A 161 8.00 2.93 12.67
N ASN A 162 9.06 3.08 11.86
CA ASN A 162 9.90 4.26 11.89
C ASN A 162 9.53 5.21 10.72
N PRO A 163 8.89 6.36 10.99
CA PRO A 163 8.48 7.32 9.96
C PRO A 163 9.63 7.76 9.03
N LYS A 164 10.85 7.85 9.57
CA LYS A 164 12.04 8.30 8.82
C LYS A 164 12.35 7.38 7.64
N ASN A 165 12.05 6.09 7.76
CA ASN A 165 12.29 5.13 6.69
C ASN A 165 11.36 5.38 5.49
N GLU A 166 10.09 5.68 5.75
CA GLU A 166 9.10 5.99 4.70
C GLU A 166 9.42 7.33 4.03
N GLU A 167 9.74 8.36 4.80
CA GLU A 167 10.14 9.67 4.28
C GLU A 167 11.38 9.55 3.38
N GLN A 168 12.37 8.76 3.81
CA GLN A 168 13.54 8.48 2.98
C GLN A 168 13.21 7.73 1.70
N ALA A 169 12.24 6.82 1.73
CA ALA A 169 11.78 6.07 0.56
C ALA A 169 11.06 7.00 -0.44
N ILE A 170 10.15 7.86 0.05
CA ILE A 170 9.43 8.87 -0.75
C ILE A 170 10.41 9.88 -1.36
N ALA A 171 11.41 10.32 -0.59
CA ALA A 171 12.47 11.21 -1.05
C ALA A 171 13.38 10.61 -2.14
N ARG A 172 13.18 9.34 -2.55
CA ARG A 172 13.88 8.78 -3.72
C ARG A 172 13.30 9.24 -5.05
N SER A 173 12.01 9.56 -5.06
CA SER A 173 11.28 10.09 -6.23
C SER A 173 11.25 11.62 -6.23
N HIS A 174 11.15 12.26 -5.05
CA HIS A 174 11.26 13.72 -4.90
C HIS A 174 12.73 14.17 -4.88
N ARG A 175 13.40 14.10 -6.03
CA ARG A 175 14.78 14.59 -6.18
C ARG A 175 14.90 15.59 -7.32
N ILE A 176 15.92 16.44 -7.22
CA ILE A 176 16.32 17.39 -8.28
C ILE A 176 16.52 16.60 -9.58
N GLY A 177 15.76 16.97 -10.62
CA GLY A 177 15.72 16.29 -11.92
C GLY A 177 14.38 15.64 -12.25
N GLN A 178 13.50 15.42 -11.27
CA GLN A 178 12.12 14.97 -11.50
C GLN A 178 11.30 16.09 -12.15
N THR A 179 10.66 15.78 -13.29
CA THR A 179 9.83 16.72 -14.05
C THR A 179 8.34 16.46 -13.91
N LYS A 180 7.96 15.26 -13.48
CA LYS A 180 6.56 14.86 -13.26
C LYS A 180 6.16 15.05 -11.81
N GLU A 181 4.89 15.35 -11.58
CA GLU A 181 4.31 15.33 -10.24
C GLU A 181 4.43 13.93 -9.65
N VAL A 182 4.91 13.84 -8.40
CA VAL A 182 5.07 12.56 -7.71
C VAL A 182 3.83 12.31 -6.86
N GLN A 183 3.11 11.23 -7.16
CA GLN A 183 2.00 10.78 -6.34
C GLN A 183 2.47 9.70 -5.36
N VAL A 184 2.10 9.84 -4.09
CA VAL A 184 2.41 8.88 -3.02
C VAL A 184 1.12 8.27 -2.51
N MET A 185 1.04 6.94 -2.51
CA MET A 185 -0.14 6.18 -2.09
C MET A 185 0.23 5.28 -0.92
N PHE A 186 -0.56 5.35 0.15
CA PHE A 186 -0.44 4.49 1.31
C PHE A 186 -1.56 3.45 1.28
N MET A 187 -1.21 2.19 1.15
CA MET A 187 -2.18 1.10 1.16
C MET A 187 -2.49 0.69 2.58
N GLU A 188 -3.77 0.50 2.88
CA GLU A 188 -4.23 0.11 4.20
C GLU A 188 -5.37 -0.89 4.06
N SER A 189 -5.31 -1.97 4.83
CA SER A 189 -6.42 -2.90 4.96
C SER A 189 -7.33 -2.42 6.09
N VAL A 190 -8.63 -2.35 5.82
CA VAL A 190 -9.64 -2.08 6.85
C VAL A 190 -10.68 -3.19 6.86
N PRO A 191 -11.02 -3.79 8.03
CA PRO A 191 -12.14 -4.70 8.14
C PRO A 191 -13.48 -3.96 8.03
N GLU A 192 -14.51 -4.65 7.54
CA GLU A 192 -15.88 -4.15 7.66
C GLU A 192 -16.26 -4.00 9.14
N ALA A 193 -16.94 -2.91 9.48
CA ALA A 193 -17.37 -2.65 10.83
C ALA A 193 -18.48 -3.64 11.23
N PRO A 194 -18.53 -4.08 12.50
CA PRO A 194 -19.60 -4.95 12.96
C PRO A 194 -20.96 -4.24 12.83
N PRO A 195 -22.07 -4.98 12.61
CA PRO A 195 -23.40 -4.39 12.45
C PRO A 195 -23.82 -3.45 13.59
N GLU A 196 -23.37 -3.74 14.82
CA GLU A 196 -23.63 -2.92 16.00
C GLU A 196 -22.98 -1.52 15.90
N ALA A 197 -21.76 -1.44 15.35
CA ALA A 197 -21.06 -0.17 15.14
C ALA A 197 -21.71 0.64 14.00
N ILE A 198 -22.22 -0.05 12.96
CA ILE A 198 -22.97 0.57 11.87
C ILE A 198 -24.26 1.19 12.38
N ALA A 199 -25.03 0.45 13.19
CA ALA A 199 -26.28 0.93 13.76
C ALA A 199 -26.10 2.10 14.76
N ALA A 200 -24.94 2.18 15.42
CA ALA A 200 -24.60 3.25 16.35
C ALA A 200 -24.02 4.50 15.66
N ALA A 201 -23.60 4.41 14.39
CA ALA A 201 -23.02 5.52 13.66
C ALA A 201 -24.09 6.57 13.34
N GLN A 202 -23.91 7.77 13.88
CA GLN A 202 -24.73 8.94 13.51
C GLN A 202 -24.04 9.68 12.37
N PRO A 203 -24.78 10.09 11.31
CA PRO A 203 -24.20 10.90 10.25
C PRO A 203 -23.67 12.23 10.83
N PRO A 204 -22.62 12.80 10.24
CA PRO A 204 -22.06 14.06 10.70
C PRO A 204 -23.15 15.16 10.72
N PRO A 205 -23.01 16.21 11.57
CA PRO A 205 -24.03 17.25 11.71
C PRO A 205 -24.41 17.94 10.39
N SER A 206 -23.48 17.98 9.42
CA SER A 206 -23.65 18.51 8.07
C SER A 206 -24.52 17.65 7.14
N GLU A 207 -24.75 16.39 7.48
CA GLU A 207 -25.44 15.39 6.65
C GLU A 207 -26.61 14.73 7.40
N ARG A 208 -27.21 15.44 8.36
CA ARG A 208 -28.44 14.97 9.02
C ARG A 208 -29.57 14.90 7.98
N GLY A 209 -29.81 13.70 7.45
CA GLY A 209 -30.85 13.43 6.46
C GLY A 209 -30.39 12.54 5.28
N SER A 210 -29.09 12.28 5.13
CA SER A 210 -28.60 11.23 4.22
C SER A 210 -28.84 9.84 4.82
N ALA A 211 -29.02 8.84 3.95
CA ALA A 211 -28.96 7.46 4.39
C ALA A 211 -27.57 7.19 5.00
N PRO A 212 -27.47 6.38 6.08
CA PRO A 212 -26.17 5.94 6.56
C PRO A 212 -25.39 5.28 5.42
N PRO A 213 -24.05 5.41 5.40
CA PRO A 213 -23.24 4.78 4.35
C PRO A 213 -23.49 3.26 4.33
N ASP A 214 -23.63 2.69 3.13
CA ASP A 214 -23.95 1.26 2.94
C ASP A 214 -22.91 0.33 3.61
N LYS A 215 -21.68 0.82 3.81
CA LYS A 215 -20.61 0.15 4.55
C LYS A 215 -19.85 1.14 5.43
N LEU A 216 -19.59 0.76 6.67
CA LEU A 216 -18.55 1.37 7.50
C LEU A 216 -17.43 0.38 7.71
N TYR A 217 -16.23 0.91 7.96
CA TYR A 217 -15.03 0.12 8.19
C TYR A 217 -14.43 0.45 9.56
N ALA A 218 -13.88 -0.56 10.22
CA ALA A 218 -13.21 -0.43 11.51
C ALA A 218 -11.69 -0.32 11.35
N ASP A 219 -11.01 0.15 12.39
CA ASP A 219 -9.56 0.26 12.41
C ASP A 219 -8.91 -1.12 12.40
N SER A 220 -7.91 -1.32 11.53
CA SER A 220 -7.06 -2.49 11.55
C SER A 220 -5.80 -2.27 12.39
N ILE A 221 -4.98 -3.32 12.51
CA ILE A 221 -3.65 -3.18 13.12
C ILE A 221 -2.77 -2.19 12.35
N GLU A 222 -2.99 -2.04 11.04
CA GLU A 222 -2.25 -1.07 10.23
C GLU A 222 -2.70 0.35 10.51
N SER A 223 -4.01 0.58 10.70
CA SER A 223 -4.56 1.87 11.13
C SER A 223 -3.91 2.32 12.43
N LEU A 224 -3.83 1.43 13.41
CA LEU A 224 -3.16 1.70 14.70
C LEU A 224 -1.68 2.07 14.52
N ILE A 225 -0.97 1.35 13.65
CA ILE A 225 0.44 1.64 13.35
C ILE A 225 0.57 2.99 12.66
N ARG A 226 -0.24 3.29 11.64
CA ARG A 226 -0.23 4.57 10.92
C ARG A 226 -0.55 5.74 11.83
N ASN A 227 -1.57 5.60 12.67
CA ASN A 227 -1.93 6.61 13.69
C ASN A 227 -0.78 6.87 14.67
N THR A 228 -0.03 5.83 15.04
CA THR A 228 1.17 5.97 15.89
C THR A 228 2.30 6.68 15.15
N ILE A 229 2.58 6.29 13.90
CA ILE A 229 3.60 6.92 13.05
C ILE A 229 3.29 8.40 12.84
N GLN A 230 2.04 8.74 12.57
CA GLN A 230 1.56 10.12 12.42
C GLN A 230 1.83 10.95 13.67
N LYS A 231 1.45 10.45 14.85
CA LYS A 231 1.75 11.11 16.13
C LYS A 231 3.24 11.34 16.31
N MET A 232 4.06 10.33 16.04
CA MET A 232 5.52 10.46 16.11
C MET A 232 6.08 11.52 15.14
N LYS A 233 5.51 11.65 13.94
CA LYS A 233 5.92 12.69 12.97
C LYS A 233 5.60 14.09 13.50
N ILE A 234 4.40 14.26 14.07
CA ILE A 234 3.96 15.53 14.67
C ILE A 234 4.88 15.89 15.85
N ASP A 235 5.12 14.95 16.75
CA ASP A 235 6.00 15.16 17.90
C ASP A 235 7.42 15.55 17.47
N MET A 236 7.99 14.83 16.49
CA MET A 236 9.29 15.14 15.92
C MET A 236 9.33 16.53 15.27
N ALA A 237 8.28 16.92 14.55
CA ALA A 237 8.20 18.24 13.93
C ALA A 237 8.12 19.35 15.00
N ASN A 238 7.33 19.15 16.05
CA ASN A 238 7.23 20.06 17.18
C ASN A 238 8.59 20.23 17.88
N GLU A 239 9.32 19.14 18.14
CA GLU A 239 10.66 19.20 18.72
C GLU A 239 11.65 19.97 17.81
N VAL A 240 11.60 19.76 16.50
CA VAL A 240 12.46 20.49 15.54
C VAL A 240 12.11 21.98 15.51
N ILE A 241 10.83 22.34 15.58
CA ILE A 241 10.37 23.74 15.66
C ILE A 241 10.83 24.37 16.97
N ASP A 242 10.68 23.68 18.09
CA ASP A 242 11.10 24.16 19.41
C ASP A 242 12.63 24.31 19.52
N ALA A 243 13.40 23.40 18.92
CA ALA A 243 14.86 23.52 18.81
C ALA A 243 15.25 24.66 17.84
N GLY A 244 14.54 24.79 16.73
CA GLY A 244 14.68 25.87 15.75
C GLY A 244 14.29 27.24 16.28
N ARG A 245 13.59 27.31 17.42
CA ARG A 245 13.25 28.55 18.15
C ARG A 245 14.48 29.39 18.53
N PHE A 246 15.67 28.78 18.54
CA PHE A 246 16.96 29.44 18.80
C PHE A 246 17.79 29.75 17.55
N ASP A 247 17.38 29.28 16.37
CA ASP A 247 18.08 29.59 15.12
C ASP A 247 17.40 30.77 14.41
N GLY A 248 18.21 31.77 14.02
CA GLY A 248 17.75 33.06 13.52
C GLY A 248 17.32 33.06 12.05
N GLN A 249 17.31 31.90 11.38
CA GLN A 249 17.04 31.80 9.94
C GLN A 249 15.57 31.53 9.58
N THR A 250 14.76 30.99 10.48
CA THR A 250 13.32 30.75 10.21
C THR A 250 12.45 31.83 10.82
N THR A 251 11.61 32.46 10.01
CA THR A 251 10.72 33.52 10.47
C THR A 251 9.59 32.95 11.33
N ASN A 252 9.04 33.75 12.25
CA ASN A 252 7.87 33.35 13.04
C ASN A 252 6.65 32.98 12.17
N GLU A 253 6.56 33.55 10.97
CA GLU A 253 5.48 33.30 10.03
C GLU A 253 5.59 31.91 9.38
N GLU A 254 6.77 31.51 8.91
CA GLU A 254 7.01 30.16 8.36
C GLU A 254 6.77 29.06 9.40
N ARG A 255 7.11 29.32 10.66
CA ARG A 255 6.85 28.39 11.78
C ARG A 255 5.35 28.25 12.05
N LYS A 256 4.61 29.36 12.05
CA LYS A 256 3.16 29.37 12.25
C LYS A 256 2.43 28.66 11.10
N GLN A 257 2.86 28.88 9.86
CA GLN A 257 2.33 28.19 8.68
C GLN A 257 2.59 26.69 8.72
N THR A 258 3.78 26.27 9.16
CA THR A 258 4.11 24.84 9.33
C THR A 258 3.21 24.20 10.39
N LEU A 259 3.01 24.88 11.52
CA LEU A 259 2.14 24.39 12.60
C LEU A 259 0.67 24.31 12.17
N GLU A 260 0.17 25.33 11.47
CA GLU A 260 -1.19 25.33 10.93
C GLU A 260 -1.38 24.22 9.89
N SER A 261 -0.38 23.92 9.07
CA SER A 261 -0.43 22.77 8.14
C SER A 261 -0.53 21.44 8.88
N LEU A 262 0.26 21.24 9.93
CA LEU A 262 0.27 20.00 10.71
C LEU A 262 -1.05 19.78 11.48
N LEU A 263 -1.61 20.85 12.05
CA LEU A 263 -2.91 20.79 12.74
C LEU A 263 -4.07 20.54 11.76
N GLN A 264 -4.01 21.12 10.56
CA GLN A 264 -4.99 20.83 9.50
C GLN A 264 -4.89 19.38 9.01
N ASP A 265 -3.69 18.81 8.94
CA ASP A 265 -3.49 17.40 8.61
C ASP A 265 -4.02 16.48 9.71
N GLU A 266 -3.88 16.85 10.99
CA GLU A 266 -4.48 16.13 12.12
C GLU A 266 -6.02 16.14 12.05
N ASP A 267 -6.62 17.31 11.82
CA ASP A 267 -8.07 17.45 11.67
C ASP A 267 -8.61 16.71 10.43
N ARG A 268 -7.86 16.70 9.32
CA ARG A 268 -8.21 15.94 8.12
C ARG A 268 -8.13 14.44 8.37
N ASN A 269 -7.10 13.96 9.05
CA ASN A 269 -6.94 12.53 9.34
C ASN A 269 -7.91 12.05 10.42
N ALA A 270 -8.24 12.87 11.43
CA ALA A 270 -9.29 12.57 12.40
C ALA A 270 -10.69 12.52 11.76
N LYS A 271 -10.90 13.26 10.66
CA LYS A 271 -12.13 13.23 9.85
C LYS A 271 -12.15 12.12 8.79
N ALA A 272 -11.00 11.69 8.28
CA ALA A 272 -10.85 10.58 7.33
C ALA A 272 -11.06 9.22 8.02
N LYS A 273 -12.20 9.07 8.70
CA LYS A 273 -12.63 7.83 9.34
C LYS A 273 -12.90 6.78 8.26
N ASN A 274 -11.95 5.88 8.03
CA ASN A 274 -12.08 4.60 7.32
C ASN A 274 -13.06 4.58 6.13
N GLU A 275 -13.08 5.63 5.31
CA GLU A 275 -13.86 5.65 4.08
C GLU A 275 -13.01 4.99 2.99
N VAL A 276 -13.48 3.84 2.49
CA VAL A 276 -12.85 3.18 1.35
C VAL A 276 -13.41 3.83 0.08
N PRO A 277 -12.56 4.46 -0.76
CA PRO A 277 -13.02 5.09 -1.99
C PRO A 277 -13.55 4.03 -2.95
N ASP A 278 -14.64 4.35 -3.65
CA ASP A 278 -15.09 3.54 -4.78
C ASP A 278 -14.12 3.65 -5.97
N PHE A 279 -14.26 2.79 -6.98
CA PHE A 279 -13.35 2.79 -8.12
C PHE A 279 -13.39 4.10 -8.94
N PRO A 280 -14.55 4.74 -9.18
CA PRO A 280 -14.59 6.07 -9.79
C PRO A 280 -13.84 7.15 -8.98
N ALA A 281 -14.02 7.21 -7.66
CA ALA A 281 -13.26 8.12 -6.80
C ALA A 281 -11.76 7.80 -6.84
N LEU A 282 -11.40 6.51 -6.81
CA LEU A 282 -10.01 6.08 -6.98
C LEU A 282 -9.42 6.55 -8.31
N ASN A 283 -10.19 6.53 -9.41
CA ASN A 283 -9.74 7.03 -10.71
C ASN A 283 -9.47 8.53 -10.68
N ARG A 284 -10.31 9.30 -9.99
CA ARG A 284 -10.11 10.73 -9.76
C ARG A 284 -8.88 11.01 -8.88
N MET A 285 -8.58 10.14 -7.92
CA MET A 285 -7.39 10.24 -7.08
C MET A 285 -6.11 9.86 -7.84
N LEU A 286 -6.20 8.89 -8.76
CA LEU A 286 -5.08 8.38 -9.54
C LEU A 286 -4.74 9.28 -10.74
N GLY A 287 -5.75 9.72 -11.48
CA GLY A 287 -5.57 10.47 -12.73
C GLY A 287 -4.98 11.86 -12.48
N ARG A 288 -3.94 12.20 -13.22
CA ARG A 288 -3.25 13.49 -13.13
C ARG A 288 -3.86 14.54 -14.06
N ASN A 289 -4.64 14.09 -15.03
CA ASN A 289 -5.38 14.91 -15.97
C ASN A 289 -6.69 14.21 -16.35
N GLN A 290 -7.57 14.94 -17.01
CA GLN A 290 -8.89 14.45 -17.38
C GLN A 290 -8.84 13.26 -18.36
N GLU A 291 -7.84 13.22 -19.26
CA GLU A 291 -7.68 12.14 -20.24
C GLU A 291 -7.34 10.81 -19.55
N GLU A 292 -6.47 10.83 -18.54
CA GLU A 292 -6.13 9.67 -17.71
C GLU A 292 -7.36 9.16 -16.95
N VAL A 293 -8.14 10.06 -16.34
CA VAL A 293 -9.37 9.68 -15.63
C VAL A 293 -10.35 8.98 -16.58
N GLU A 294 -10.58 9.54 -17.77
CA GLU A 294 -11.48 8.96 -18.77
C GLU A 294 -10.96 7.62 -19.31
N LEU A 295 -9.65 7.48 -19.46
CA LEU A 295 -9.02 6.20 -19.79
C LEU A 295 -9.25 5.17 -18.68
N PHE A 296 -9.07 5.55 -17.41
CA PHE A 296 -9.25 4.64 -16.28
C PHE A 296 -10.70 4.18 -16.13
N ASP A 297 -11.67 5.10 -16.29
CA ASP A 297 -13.11 4.80 -16.29
C ASP A 297 -13.50 3.89 -17.48
N ARG A 298 -12.79 3.99 -18.60
CA ARG A 298 -12.97 3.10 -19.76
C ARG A 298 -12.40 1.71 -19.49
N LEU A 299 -11.17 1.62 -18.96
CA LEU A 299 -10.53 0.35 -18.61
C LEU A 299 -11.35 -0.42 -17.57
N ASP A 300 -11.97 0.26 -16.60
CA ASP A 300 -12.86 -0.37 -15.63
C ASP A 300 -14.07 -1.06 -16.28
N ARG A 301 -14.56 -0.55 -17.42
CA ARG A 301 -15.70 -1.11 -18.16
C ARG A 301 -15.31 -2.19 -19.18
N GLU A 302 -14.15 -2.04 -19.81
CA GLU A 302 -13.72 -2.89 -20.92
C GLU A 302 -12.94 -4.13 -20.46
N LEU A 303 -12.17 -4.03 -19.38
CA LEU A 303 -11.34 -5.13 -18.90
C LEU A 303 -12.12 -6.08 -17.98
N GLN A 304 -11.79 -7.37 -18.07
CA GLN A 304 -12.28 -8.37 -17.13
C GLN A 304 -11.39 -8.39 -15.87
N TRP A 305 -11.93 -7.88 -14.77
CA TRP A 305 -11.23 -7.82 -13.49
C TRP A 305 -11.41 -9.12 -12.68
N PRO A 306 -10.41 -9.54 -11.89
CA PRO A 306 -10.60 -10.61 -10.92
C PRO A 306 -11.60 -10.17 -9.85
N GLU A 307 -12.74 -10.85 -9.78
CA GLU A 307 -13.76 -10.58 -8.78
C GLU A 307 -13.37 -11.15 -7.41
N PRO A 308 -13.71 -10.47 -6.30
CA PRO A 308 -13.40 -10.97 -4.97
C PRO A 308 -14.02 -12.35 -4.78
N GLU A 309 -13.35 -13.19 -4.00
CA GLU A 309 -14.03 -14.36 -3.44
C GLU A 309 -15.00 -13.88 -2.35
N GLY A 310 -16.25 -14.32 -2.42
CA GLY A 310 -17.26 -14.02 -1.40
C GLY A 310 -16.97 -14.75 -0.09
N GLU A 311 -17.68 -14.36 0.98
CA GLU A 311 -17.54 -14.99 2.30
C GLU A 311 -17.75 -16.51 2.27
N ASP A 312 -18.60 -17.01 1.36
CA ASP A 312 -18.86 -18.44 1.16
C ASP A 312 -17.61 -19.25 0.75
N ALA A 313 -16.57 -18.60 0.23
CA ALA A 313 -15.30 -19.23 -0.13
C ALA A 313 -14.28 -19.24 1.02
N ILE A 314 -14.56 -18.52 2.11
CA ILE A 314 -13.77 -18.56 3.33
C ILE A 314 -14.07 -19.90 3.99
N PRO A 315 -13.06 -20.74 4.25
CA PRO A 315 -13.32 -22.01 4.90
C PRO A 315 -13.89 -21.81 6.31
N ASP A 316 -14.89 -22.60 6.70
CA ASP A 316 -15.63 -22.54 7.99
C ASP A 316 -14.77 -22.51 9.27
N TRP A 317 -13.50 -22.82 9.15
CA TRP A 317 -12.55 -22.90 10.26
C TRP A 317 -11.76 -21.62 10.51
N LEU A 318 -11.85 -20.64 9.61
CA LEU A 318 -11.26 -19.31 9.74
C LEU A 318 -12.18 -18.41 10.55
#